data_AF-A0A072NLZ2-F1
#
_entry.id   AF-A0A072NLZ2-F1
#
_cell.length_a   1.000
_cell.length_b   1.000
_cell.length_c   1.000
_cell.angle_alpha   90.00
_cell.angle_beta   90.00
_cell.angle_gamma   90.00
#
_symmetry.space_group_name_H-M   'P 1'
#
loop_
_entity.id
_entity.type
_entity.pdbx_description
1 polymer ?
#
loop_
_entity_poly.entity_id
_entity_poly.type
_entity_poly.pdbx_seq_one_letter_code
_entity_poly.pdbx_strand_id
1 'polypeptide(L)'
;MFFQQRDRHERMARFDPRDTNMDGVVSPQEAAAYIQDYLQHASPEERQQIMREYFSQMSPQERQQLGDAMVQSPYSPVQTVRYDDPDDLADAYTRTAQAPLQDGRSPLEQAFGQGGALSNPMVKAGLVGLAAMIGSKMLRR
;
A
#
# COMPACT_ATOMS: atom_id res chain seq x y z
N MET A 1 37.29 -8.74 2.30
CA MET A 1 36.65 -8.48 0.99
C MET A 1 35.21 -8.00 1.20
N PHE A 2 35.01 -6.79 1.74
CA PHE A 2 33.69 -6.29 2.20
C PHE A 2 33.03 -5.23 1.28
N PHE A 3 33.57 -4.99 0.07
CA PHE A 3 33.17 -3.86 -0.78
C PHE A 3 32.21 -4.20 -1.93
N GLN A 4 31.87 -5.46 -2.17
CA GLN A 4 31.06 -5.85 -3.35
C GLN A 4 29.55 -5.90 -3.12
N GLN A 5 29.06 -5.90 -1.87
CA GLN A 5 27.62 -6.00 -1.60
C GLN A 5 26.91 -4.64 -1.71
N ARG A 6 27.48 -3.56 -1.14
CA ARG A 6 26.91 -2.20 -1.21
C ARG A 6 26.70 -1.73 -2.65
N ASP A 7 27.70 -1.99 -3.49
CA ASP A 7 27.71 -1.68 -4.92
C ASP A 7 26.61 -2.39 -5.73
N ARG A 8 26.20 -3.59 -5.30
CA ARG A 8 25.13 -4.36 -5.95
C ARG A 8 23.76 -3.84 -5.53
N HIS A 9 23.60 -3.46 -4.26
CA HIS A 9 22.39 -2.80 -3.75
C HIS A 9 22.19 -1.40 -4.36
N GLU A 10 23.25 -0.59 -4.51
CA GLU A 10 23.18 0.72 -5.17
C GLU A 10 22.88 0.62 -6.67
N ARG A 11 23.39 -0.42 -7.35
CA ARG A 11 23.07 -0.68 -8.77
C ARG A 11 21.67 -1.25 -9.00
N MET A 12 21.12 -1.97 -8.03
CA MET A 12 19.73 -2.45 -8.06
C MET A 12 18.74 -1.32 -7.68
N ALA A 13 19.10 -0.44 -6.75
CA ALA A 13 18.30 0.74 -6.41
C ALA A 13 18.15 1.71 -7.59
N ARG A 14 19.19 1.84 -8.43
CA ARG A 14 19.16 2.63 -9.68
C ARG A 14 18.13 2.16 -10.72
N PHE A 15 17.58 0.97 -10.57
CA PHE A 15 16.54 0.41 -11.45
C PHE A 15 15.39 -0.14 -10.61
N ASP A 16 15.05 0.54 -9.52
CA ASP A 16 13.81 0.25 -8.83
C ASP A 16 12.65 0.87 -9.62
N PRO A 17 11.75 0.09 -10.24
CA PRO A 17 10.61 0.64 -10.98
C PRO A 17 9.63 1.42 -10.08
N ARG A 18 9.80 1.36 -8.76
CA ARG A 18 9.04 2.11 -7.76
C ARG A 18 9.62 3.49 -7.47
N ASP A 19 10.90 3.71 -7.79
CA ASP A 19 11.60 4.98 -7.62
C ASP A 19 11.49 5.78 -8.92
N THR A 20 10.41 6.56 -9.02
CA THR A 20 10.06 7.27 -10.27
C THR A 20 10.89 8.52 -10.47
N ASN A 21 11.38 9.13 -9.39
CA ASN A 21 12.23 10.32 -9.43
C ASN A 21 13.75 9.97 -9.44
N MET A 22 14.09 8.69 -9.32
CA MET A 22 15.45 8.14 -9.33
C MET A 22 16.35 8.73 -8.24
N ASP A 23 15.77 9.09 -7.08
CA ASP A 23 16.51 9.65 -5.95
C ASP A 23 17.14 8.59 -5.03
N GLY A 24 16.88 7.30 -5.34
CA GLY A 24 17.37 6.14 -4.60
C GLY A 24 16.49 5.77 -3.40
N VAL A 25 15.36 6.43 -3.18
CA VAL A 25 14.43 6.23 -2.05
C VAL A 25 12.99 6.20 -2.55
N VAL A 26 12.30 5.08 -2.35
CA VAL A 26 10.85 5.02 -2.63
C VAL A 26 10.08 5.82 -1.59
N SER A 27 9.58 7.00 -1.99
CA SER A 27 8.73 7.82 -1.14
C SER A 27 7.33 7.19 -0.97
N PRO A 28 6.56 7.55 0.08
CA PRO A 28 5.18 7.06 0.24
C PRO A 28 4.28 7.42 -0.94
N GLN A 29 4.52 8.55 -1.61
CA GLN A 29 3.77 8.96 -2.80
C GLN A 29 4.06 8.04 -3.99
N GLU A 30 5.33 7.68 -4.19
CA GLU A 30 5.73 6.78 -5.27
C GLU A 30 5.30 5.35 -5.01
N ALA A 31 5.38 4.90 -3.75
CA ALA A 31 4.80 3.64 -3.32
C ALA A 31 3.30 3.58 -3.64
N ALA A 32 2.54 4.64 -3.32
CA ALA A 32 1.11 4.72 -3.61
C ALA A 32 0.84 4.68 -5.12
N ALA A 33 1.59 5.44 -5.93
CA ALA A 33 1.45 5.43 -7.39
C ALA A 33 1.77 4.05 -8.00
N TYR A 34 2.83 3.39 -7.52
CA TYR A 34 3.21 2.05 -7.96
C TYR A 34 2.19 0.99 -7.55
N ILE A 35 1.69 1.04 -6.32
CA ILE A 35 0.59 0.17 -5.86
C ILE A 35 -0.64 0.40 -6.73
N GLN A 36 -1.00 1.65 -7.00
CA GLN A 36 -2.16 1.98 -7.83
C GLN A 36 -2.00 1.43 -9.25
N ASP A 37 -0.84 1.60 -9.87
CA ASP A 37 -0.54 1.03 -11.19
C ASP A 37 -0.62 -0.50 -11.19
N TYR A 38 0.02 -1.15 -10.22
CA TYR A 38 -0.05 -2.60 -10.05
C TYR A 38 -1.49 -3.07 -9.86
N LEU A 39 -2.26 -2.39 -9.01
CA LEU A 39 -3.66 -2.68 -8.77
C LEU A 39 -4.55 -2.38 -9.96
N GLN A 40 -4.15 -1.58 -10.96
CA GLN A 40 -4.92 -1.43 -12.19
C GLN A 40 -4.69 -2.60 -13.15
N HIS A 41 -3.47 -3.11 -13.20
CA HIS A 41 -3.07 -4.17 -14.12
C HIS A 41 -3.23 -5.60 -13.58
N ALA A 42 -3.16 -5.78 -12.26
CA ALA A 42 -3.29 -7.10 -11.62
C ALA A 42 -4.71 -7.64 -11.76
N SER A 43 -4.86 -8.97 -11.83
CA SER A 43 -6.17 -9.63 -11.75
C SER A 43 -6.84 -9.41 -10.38
N PRO A 44 -8.18 -9.44 -10.26
CA PRO A 44 -8.86 -9.30 -8.96
C PRO A 44 -8.34 -10.28 -7.90
N GLU A 45 -8.04 -11.51 -8.32
CA GLU A 45 -7.49 -12.57 -7.48
C GLU A 45 -6.07 -12.24 -6.99
N GLU A 46 -5.19 -11.74 -7.86
CA GLU A 46 -3.84 -11.30 -7.46
C GLU A 46 -3.88 -10.12 -6.47
N ARG A 47 -4.79 -9.17 -6.70
CA ARG A 47 -5.00 -8.01 -5.81
C ARG A 47 -5.41 -8.49 -4.42
N GLN A 48 -6.42 -9.36 -4.33
CA GLN A 48 -6.87 -9.92 -3.05
C GLN A 48 -5.75 -10.71 -2.38
N GLN A 49 -5.02 -11.53 -3.13
CA GLN A 49 -3.94 -12.35 -2.56
C GLN A 49 -2.83 -11.49 -1.96
N ILE A 50 -2.37 -10.45 -2.68
CA ILE A 50 -1.28 -9.61 -2.17
C ILE A 50 -1.73 -8.76 -0.98
N MET A 51 -2.96 -8.26 -1.00
CA MET A 51 -3.53 -7.49 0.11
C MET A 51 -3.69 -8.37 1.34
N ARG A 52 -4.22 -9.58 1.18
CA ARG A 52 -4.33 -10.58 2.25
C ARG A 52 -2.97 -10.88 2.85
N GLU A 53 -1.96 -11.13 2.03
CA GLU A 53 -0.61 -11.47 2.46
C GLU A 53 0.05 -10.28 3.21
N TYR A 54 -0.19 -9.05 2.75
CA TYR A 54 0.21 -7.82 3.43
C TYR A 54 -0.47 -7.62 4.78
N PHE A 55 -1.80 -7.72 4.86
CA PHE A 55 -2.52 -7.59 6.13
C PHE A 55 -2.23 -8.74 7.09
N SER A 56 -1.92 -9.93 6.59
CA SER A 56 -1.53 -11.08 7.43
C SER A 56 -0.18 -10.85 8.12
N GLN A 57 0.72 -10.05 7.53
CA GLN A 57 2.02 -9.70 8.11
C GLN A 57 1.94 -8.55 9.12
N MET A 58 0.84 -7.78 9.12
CA MET A 58 0.62 -6.73 10.11
C MET A 58 0.28 -7.30 11.49
N SER A 59 0.76 -6.61 12.52
CA SER A 59 0.31 -6.88 13.89
C SER A 59 -1.19 -6.61 14.04
N PRO A 60 -1.88 -7.28 14.98
CA PRO A 60 -3.30 -7.04 15.23
C PRO A 60 -3.62 -5.57 15.55
N GLN A 61 -2.69 -4.86 16.19
CA GLN A 61 -2.84 -3.45 16.54
C GLN A 61 -2.79 -2.54 15.30
N GLU A 62 -1.87 -2.80 14.37
CA GLU A 62 -1.80 -2.04 13.11
C GLU A 62 -3.04 -2.27 12.25
N ARG A 63 -3.51 -3.51 12.19
CA ARG A 63 -4.77 -3.86 11.52
C ARG A 63 -5.97 -3.15 12.13
N GLN A 64 -6.03 -3.09 13.46
CA GLN A 64 -7.09 -2.38 14.17
C GLN A 64 -7.06 -0.88 13.83
N GLN A 65 -5.90 -0.23 13.94
CA GLN A 65 -5.76 1.20 13.63
C GLN A 65 -6.16 1.51 12.19
N LEU A 66 -5.77 0.65 11.25
CA LEU A 66 -6.14 0.79 9.85
C LEU A 66 -7.64 0.61 9.65
N GLY A 67 -8.23 -0.44 10.23
CA GLY A 67 -9.65 -0.71 10.14
C GLY A 67 -10.50 0.41 10.73
N ASP A 68 -10.13 0.90 11.91
CA ASP A 68 -10.78 2.04 12.57
C ASP A 68 -10.71 3.30 11.70
N ALA A 69 -9.53 3.60 11.14
CA ALA A 69 -9.36 4.78 10.30
C ALA A 69 -10.11 4.67 8.96
N MET A 70 -10.25 3.46 8.41
CA MET A 70 -11.09 3.22 7.23
C MET A 70 -12.59 3.41 7.54
N VAL A 71 -13.05 2.95 8.69
CA VAL A 71 -14.46 3.12 9.12
C VAL A 71 -14.77 4.58 9.48
N GLN A 72 -13.81 5.28 10.10
CA GLN A 72 -13.96 6.68 10.49
C GLN A 72 -13.81 7.65 9.32
N SER A 73 -13.22 7.21 8.21
CA SER A 73 -13.04 8.06 7.03
C SER A 73 -14.40 8.36 6.38
N PRO A 74 -14.81 9.64 6.26
CA PRO A 74 -16.10 10.02 5.68
C PRO A 74 -16.22 9.68 4.19
N TYR A 75 -15.08 9.37 3.55
CA TYR A 75 -15.00 9.04 2.14
C TYR A 75 -15.00 7.53 1.89
N SER A 76 -14.77 6.73 2.94
CA SER A 76 -14.77 5.28 2.81
C SER A 76 -16.20 4.75 2.64
N PRO A 77 -16.46 3.87 1.66
CA PRO A 77 -17.75 3.19 1.56
C PRO A 77 -17.92 2.13 2.66
N VAL A 78 -16.86 1.82 3.42
CA VAL A 78 -16.84 0.78 4.44
C VAL A 78 -17.27 1.36 5.78
N GLN A 79 -18.38 0.87 6.31
CA GLN A 79 -18.93 1.28 7.61
C GLN A 79 -18.51 0.34 8.75
N THR A 80 -18.12 -0.89 8.42
CA THR A 80 -17.68 -1.91 9.39
C THR A 80 -16.58 -2.73 8.78
N VAL A 81 -15.56 -3.07 9.55
CA VAL A 81 -14.51 -4.01 9.14
C VAL A 81 -14.04 -4.84 10.33
N ARG A 82 -13.83 -6.13 10.10
CA ARG A 82 -13.23 -7.06 11.04
C ARG A 82 -11.72 -6.99 10.90
N TYR A 83 -11.08 -6.17 11.72
CA TYR A 83 -9.63 -6.05 11.71
C TYR A 83 -8.88 -7.32 12.14
N ASP A 84 -9.56 -8.24 12.85
CA ASP A 84 -9.01 -9.55 13.21
C ASP A 84 -8.87 -10.48 12.00
N ASP A 85 -9.61 -10.21 10.93
CA ASP A 85 -9.66 -11.00 9.70
C ASP A 85 -8.91 -10.26 8.57
N PRO A 86 -7.71 -10.73 8.17
CA PRO A 86 -6.94 -10.12 7.08
C PRO A 86 -7.70 -10.09 5.75
N ASP A 87 -8.58 -11.07 5.51
CA ASP A 87 -9.37 -11.16 4.29
C ASP A 87 -10.44 -10.05 4.26
N ASP A 88 -11.13 -9.80 5.38
CA ASP A 88 -12.14 -8.72 5.47
C ASP A 88 -11.49 -7.33 5.34
N LEU A 89 -10.30 -7.14 5.93
CA LEU A 89 -9.50 -5.92 5.73
C LEU A 89 -9.07 -5.73 4.27
N ALA A 90 -8.64 -6.80 3.59
CA ALA A 90 -8.26 -6.75 2.18
C ALA A 90 -9.43 -6.33 1.30
N ASP A 91 -10.61 -6.90 1.54
CA ASP A 91 -11.82 -6.57 0.79
C ASP A 91 -12.33 -5.15 1.10
N ALA A 92 -12.27 -4.74 2.36
CA ALA A 92 -12.59 -3.38 2.76
C ALA A 92 -11.66 -2.37 2.05
N TYR A 93 -10.35 -2.64 2.05
CA TYR A 93 -9.36 -1.75 1.44
C TYR A 93 -9.57 -1.65 -0.06
N THR A 94 -9.79 -2.80 -0.72
CA THR A 94 -10.07 -2.86 -2.15
C THR A 94 -11.34 -2.09 -2.52
N ARG A 95 -12.40 -2.21 -1.70
CA ARG A 95 -13.64 -1.43 -1.90
C ARG A 95 -13.41 0.07 -1.76
N THR A 96 -12.62 0.51 -0.78
CA THR A 96 -12.26 1.92 -0.61
C THR A 96 -11.37 2.42 -1.75
N ALA A 97 -10.47 1.59 -2.28
CA ALA A 97 -9.61 1.91 -3.41
C ALA A 97 -10.38 2.06 -4.74
N GLN A 98 -11.40 1.24 -4.95
CA GLN A 98 -12.23 1.24 -6.16
C GLN A 98 -13.44 2.18 -6.07
N ALA A 99 -13.65 2.81 -4.93
CA ALA A 99 -14.74 3.74 -4.75
C ALA A 99 -14.63 4.94 -5.72
N PRO A 100 -15.77 5.45 -6.22
CA PRO A 100 -15.76 6.52 -7.21
C PRO A 100 -15.02 7.76 -6.69
N LEU A 101 -14.30 8.42 -7.60
CA LEU A 101 -13.56 9.65 -7.31
C LEU A 101 -14.52 10.71 -6.76
N GLN A 102 -14.22 11.23 -5.57
CA GLN A 102 -14.89 12.40 -5.02
C GLN A 102 -13.90 13.57 -5.17
N ASP A 103 -14.33 14.71 -5.71
CA ASP A 103 -13.45 15.86 -5.98
C ASP A 103 -12.19 15.53 -6.81
N GLY A 104 -12.29 14.57 -7.74
CA GLY A 104 -11.18 14.16 -8.60
C GLY A 104 -10.09 13.35 -7.89
N ARG A 105 -10.29 12.93 -6.64
CA ARG A 105 -9.39 12.06 -5.87
C ARG A 105 -10.11 10.80 -5.41
N SER A 106 -9.42 9.67 -5.35
CA SER A 106 -10.00 8.45 -4.79
C SER A 106 -10.23 8.63 -3.28
N PRO A 107 -11.26 8.02 -2.70
CA PRO A 107 -11.46 8.03 -1.26
C PRO A 107 -10.26 7.55 -0.45
N LEU A 108 -9.52 6.62 -1.04
CA LEU A 108 -8.25 6.16 -0.52
C LEU A 108 -7.23 7.31 -0.49
N GLU A 109 -6.95 7.97 -1.61
CA GLU A 109 -6.06 9.15 -1.65
C GLU A 109 -6.50 10.27 -0.70
N GLN A 110 -7.80 10.51 -0.55
CA GLN A 110 -8.31 11.50 0.41
C GLN A 110 -8.06 11.09 1.85
N ALA A 111 -8.23 9.80 2.17
CA ALA A 111 -7.92 9.27 3.49
C ALA A 111 -6.42 9.33 3.79
N PHE A 112 -5.55 9.06 2.80
CA PHE A 112 -4.08 9.13 2.93
C PHE A 112 -3.50 10.56 2.79
N GLY A 113 -4.28 11.51 2.26
CA GLY A 113 -3.90 12.89 2.02
C GLY A 113 -3.64 13.70 3.30
N GLN A 114 -3.12 14.91 3.16
CA GLN A 114 -2.92 15.82 4.30
C GLN A 114 -4.26 16.08 5.02
N GLY A 115 -4.34 15.69 6.29
CA GLY A 115 -5.54 15.83 7.13
C GLY A 115 -6.55 14.68 7.03
N GLY A 116 -6.28 13.65 6.23
CA GLY A 116 -7.11 12.45 6.16
C GLY A 116 -6.89 11.49 7.34
N ALA A 117 -7.89 10.64 7.61
CA ALA A 117 -7.88 9.68 8.71
C ALA A 117 -6.71 8.68 8.65
N LEU A 118 -6.15 8.44 7.46
CA LEU A 118 -5.03 7.54 7.19
C LEU A 118 -3.70 8.28 6.95
N SER A 119 -3.61 9.57 7.27
CA SER A 119 -2.37 10.37 7.11
C SER A 119 -1.24 10.01 8.10
N ASN A 120 -1.49 9.03 8.98
CA ASN A 120 -0.60 8.62 10.06
C ASN A 120 0.74 8.06 9.51
N PRO A 121 1.91 8.43 10.08
CA PRO A 121 3.22 7.90 9.68
C PRO A 121 3.30 6.36 9.63
N MET A 122 2.61 5.64 10.52
CA MET A 122 2.54 4.17 10.48
C MET A 122 1.89 3.66 9.19
N VAL A 123 0.83 4.34 8.75
CA VAL A 123 0.07 3.97 7.57
C VAL A 123 0.85 4.30 6.28
N LYS A 124 1.65 5.37 6.29
CA LYS A 124 2.61 5.67 5.21
C LYS A 124 3.73 4.63 5.12
N ALA A 125 4.26 4.16 6.25
CA ALA A 125 5.23 3.08 6.28
C ALA A 125 4.62 1.76 5.73
N GLY A 126 3.35 1.52 6.03
CA GLY A 126 2.59 0.43 5.46
C GLY A 126 2.55 0.45 3.93
N LEU A 127 2.24 1.59 3.31
CA LEU A 127 2.24 1.72 1.84
C LEU A 127 3.59 1.36 1.23
N VAL A 128 4.69 1.83 1.80
CA VAL A 128 6.04 1.48 1.33
C VAL A 128 6.31 -0.02 1.47
N GLY A 129 5.85 -0.64 2.56
CA GLY A 129 5.93 -2.09 2.78
C GLY A 129 5.13 -2.91 1.75
N LEU A 130 3.91 -2.49 1.42
CA LEU A 130 3.09 -3.12 0.39
C LEU A 130 3.74 -2.99 -0.99
N ALA A 131 4.25 -1.81 -1.35
CA ALA A 131 4.98 -1.61 -2.60
C ALA A 131 6.23 -2.51 -2.68
N ALA A 132 6.93 -2.71 -1.56
CA ALA A 132 8.06 -3.65 -1.48
C ALA A 132 7.67 -5.11 -1.66
N MET A 133 6.51 -5.52 -1.13
CA MET A 133 5.98 -6.86 -1.33
C MET A 133 5.63 -7.11 -2.81
N ILE A 134 4.93 -6.16 -3.44
CA ILE A 134 4.58 -6.20 -4.86
C ILE A 134 5.86 -6.27 -5.72
N GLY A 135 6.82 -5.38 -5.49
CA GLY A 135 8.09 -5.38 -6.22
C GLY A 135 8.84 -6.71 -6.06
N SER A 136 8.87 -7.26 -4.84
CA SER A 136 9.48 -8.57 -4.58
C SER A 136 8.79 -9.72 -5.30
N LYS A 137 7.46 -9.68 -5.46
CA LYS A 137 6.69 -10.69 -6.21
C LYS A 137 6.95 -10.59 -7.71
N MET A 138 7.07 -9.37 -8.25
CA MET A 138 7.39 -9.16 -9.68
C MET A 138 8.81 -9.60 -10.04
N LEU A 139 9.79 -9.39 -9.16
CA LEU A 139 11.18 -9.83 -9.36
C LEU A 139 11.38 -11.35 -9.28
N ARG A 140 10.39 -12.09 -8.74
CA ARG A 140 10.41 -13.55 -8.62
C ARG A 140 9.68 -14.28 -9.75
N ARG A 141 9.07 -13.55 -10.69
CA ARG A 141 8.52 -14.08 -11.95
C ARG A 141 9.59 -14.10 -13.04
#